data_AF-A0ABD1FP70-F1
#
_entry.id   AF-A0ABD1FP70-F1
#
_cell.length_a   1.000
_cell.length_b   1.000
_cell.length_c   1.000
_cell.angle_alpha   90.00
_cell.angle_beta   90.00
_cell.angle_gamma   90.00
#
_symmetry.space_group_name_H-M   'P 1'
#
loop_
_entity.id
_entity.type
_entity.pdbx_description
1 polymer ?
#
loop_
_entity_poly.entity_id
_entity_poly.type
_entity_poly.pdbx_seq_one_letter_code
_entity_poly.pdbx_strand_id
1 'polypeptide(L)'
;MLEQGCFMARVRAKNSTENVSRFGEMSITHLWSVNSDMVQAAYDLKMKMAAYWDVVTGRMVDNMVLHLLFSIQKLVNKEMQKEIISEVMGPQGNGLERMLEELPAVSEKRKKLHSSITLLKQSKDIVAGIMDKISVDLE
;
A
#
# COMPACT_ATOMS: atom_id res chain seq x y z
N MET A 1 -11.14 -40.28 15.23
CA MET A 1 -11.74 -41.51 15.78
C MET A 1 -11.54 -41.63 17.30
N LEU A 2 -10.33 -41.44 17.85
CA LEU A 2 -10.08 -41.51 19.30
C LEU A 2 -10.89 -40.48 20.12
N GLU A 3 -10.96 -39.22 19.68
CA GLU A 3 -11.73 -38.18 20.40
C GLU A 3 -13.24 -38.42 20.38
N GLN A 4 -13.79 -38.84 19.24
CA GLN A 4 -15.20 -39.19 19.11
C GLN A 4 -15.59 -40.38 20.00
N GLY A 5 -14.73 -41.40 20.10
CA GLY A 5 -14.95 -42.54 20.99
C GLY A 5 -14.95 -42.13 22.47
N CYS A 6 -14.04 -41.23 22.86
CA CYS A 6 -13.98 -40.68 24.22
C CYS A 6 -15.24 -39.84 24.54
N PHE A 7 -15.64 -38.97 23.61
CA PHE A 7 -16.85 -38.16 23.73
C PHE A 7 -18.10 -39.04 23.93
N MET A 8 -18.29 -40.06 23.09
CA MET A 8 -19.42 -40.97 23.19
C MET A 8 -19.39 -41.82 24.47
N ALA A 9 -18.20 -42.18 24.96
CA ALA A 9 -18.07 -42.89 26.24
C ALA A 9 -18.54 -42.02 27.42
N ARG A 10 -18.24 -40.73 27.40
CA ARG A 10 -18.62 -39.79 28.46
C ARG A 10 -20.09 -39.35 28.40
N VAL A 11 -20.67 -39.28 27.21
CA VAL A 11 -22.13 -39.15 27.03
C VAL A 11 -22.86 -40.36 27.61
N ARG A 12 -22.36 -41.60 27.36
CA ARG A 12 -22.92 -42.82 27.96
C ARG A 12 -22.74 -42.91 29.47
N ALA A 13 -21.63 -42.39 30.00
CA ALA A 13 -21.36 -42.32 31.43
C ALA A 13 -22.21 -41.27 32.18
N LYS A 14 -23.04 -40.49 31.47
CA LYS A 14 -23.86 -39.40 32.01
C LYS A 14 -23.03 -38.35 32.76
N ASN A 15 -21.88 -37.98 32.19
CA ASN A 15 -21.08 -36.87 32.72
C ASN A 15 -21.75 -35.52 32.41
N SER A 16 -21.58 -34.54 33.29
CA SER A 16 -22.23 -33.23 33.16
C SER A 16 -21.53 -32.31 32.15
N THR A 17 -20.20 -32.38 32.08
CA THR A 17 -19.40 -31.52 31.20
C THR A 17 -18.34 -32.32 30.44
N GLU A 18 -17.98 -31.80 29.28
CA GLU A 18 -16.99 -32.38 28.39
C GLU A 18 -16.13 -31.27 27.78
N ASN A 19 -14.81 -31.43 27.85
CA ASN A 19 -13.89 -30.56 27.13
C ASN A 19 -13.69 -31.10 25.72
N VAL A 20 -14.22 -30.38 24.73
CA VAL A 20 -13.97 -30.66 23.31
C VAL A 20 -12.80 -29.79 22.86
N SER A 21 -11.74 -30.41 22.39
CA SER A 21 -10.43 -29.81 22.01
C SER A 21 -10.52 -28.46 21.28
N ARG A 22 -11.57 -28.26 20.47
CA ARG A 22 -11.79 -27.04 19.67
C ARG A 22 -12.83 -26.06 20.22
N PHE A 23 -13.71 -26.50 21.11
CA PHE A 23 -14.85 -25.72 21.60
C PHE A 23 -14.79 -25.42 23.10
N GLY A 24 -13.83 -26.01 23.82
CA GLY A 24 -13.70 -25.89 25.26
C GLY A 24 -14.71 -26.75 26.01
N GLU A 25 -14.95 -26.39 27.27
CA GLU A 25 -15.88 -27.12 28.14
C GLU A 25 -17.34 -26.82 27.76
N MET A 26 -18.08 -27.88 27.44
CA MET A 26 -19.50 -27.81 27.09
C MET A 26 -20.32 -28.73 27.99
N SER A 27 -21.51 -28.26 28.37
CA SER A 27 -22.49 -29.08 29.09
C SER A 27 -23.12 -30.10 28.14
N ILE A 28 -22.99 -31.39 28.47
CA ILE A 28 -23.52 -32.50 27.66
C ILE A 28 -24.73 -33.18 28.31
N THR A 29 -25.30 -32.57 29.37
CA THR A 29 -26.47 -33.10 30.09
C THR A 29 -27.70 -33.29 29.19
N HIS A 30 -27.85 -32.42 28.19
CA HIS A 30 -28.96 -32.45 27.24
C HIS A 30 -28.86 -33.59 26.22
N LEU A 31 -27.72 -34.27 26.12
CA LEU A 31 -27.49 -35.34 25.14
C LEU A 31 -27.85 -36.74 25.68
N TRP A 32 -28.14 -36.87 26.98
CA TRP A 32 -28.42 -38.16 27.61
C TRP A 32 -29.76 -38.78 27.19
N SER A 33 -30.73 -37.96 26.79
CA SER A 33 -32.06 -38.41 26.33
C SER A 33 -32.11 -38.68 24.83
N VAL A 34 -31.02 -38.42 24.11
CA VAL A 34 -30.94 -38.47 22.66
C VAL A 34 -30.29 -39.77 22.20
N ASN A 35 -30.77 -40.33 21.09
CA ASN A 35 -30.23 -41.55 20.50
C ASN A 35 -28.73 -41.42 20.21
N SER A 36 -27.94 -42.42 20.61
CA SER A 36 -26.48 -42.45 20.45
C SER A 36 -26.03 -42.19 19.01
N ASP A 37 -26.71 -42.76 18.02
CA ASP A 37 -26.37 -42.60 16.59
C ASP A 37 -26.58 -41.15 16.11
N MET A 38 -27.61 -40.48 16.65
CA MET A 38 -27.91 -39.08 16.31
C MET A 38 -26.88 -38.13 16.94
N VAL A 39 -26.45 -38.40 18.18
CA VAL A 39 -25.37 -37.65 18.84
C VAL A 39 -24.05 -37.81 18.08
N GLN A 40 -23.75 -39.02 17.62
CA GLN A 40 -22.56 -39.31 16.83
C GLN A 40 -22.56 -38.55 15.50
N ALA A 41 -23.67 -38.58 14.77
CA ALA A 41 -23.82 -37.85 13.51
C ALA A 41 -23.73 -36.31 13.70
N ALA A 42 -24.33 -35.79 14.78
CA ALA A 42 -24.27 -34.37 15.12
C ALA A 42 -22.83 -33.93 15.47
N TYR A 43 -22.09 -34.74 16.21
CA TYR A 43 -20.68 -34.49 16.50
C TYR A 43 -19.84 -34.43 15.22
N ASP A 44 -20.01 -35.41 14.33
CA ASP A 44 -19.27 -35.44 13.06
C ASP A 44 -19.60 -34.24 12.17
N LEU A 45 -20.88 -33.84 12.11
CA LEU A 45 -21.30 -32.64 11.39
C LEU A 45 -20.67 -31.37 12.00
N LYS A 46 -20.68 -31.25 13.33
CA LYS A 46 -20.09 -30.11 14.04
C LYS A 46 -18.59 -30.00 13.78
N MET A 47 -17.86 -31.12 13.84
CA MET A 47 -16.43 -31.15 13.57
C MET A 47 -16.12 -30.81 12.10
N LYS A 48 -16.92 -31.31 11.15
CA LYS A 48 -16.81 -30.94 9.74
C LYS A 48 -17.08 -29.45 9.52
N MET A 49 -18.16 -28.90 10.09
CA MET A 49 -18.49 -27.47 10.00
C MET A 49 -17.36 -26.61 10.56
N ALA A 50 -16.76 -27.03 11.67
CA ALA A 50 -15.60 -26.33 12.25
C ALA A 50 -14.42 -26.31 11.28
N ALA A 51 -14.05 -27.46 10.72
CA ALA A 51 -12.96 -27.55 9.74
C ALA A 51 -13.24 -26.68 8.49
N TYR A 52 -14.47 -26.71 7.99
CA TYR A 52 -14.88 -25.85 6.87
C TYR A 52 -14.80 -24.36 7.23
N TRP A 53 -15.17 -23.98 8.44
CA TRP A 53 -15.13 -22.58 8.89
C TRP A 53 -13.71 -22.02 8.89
N ASP A 54 -12.70 -22.80 9.28
CA ASP A 54 -11.29 -22.36 9.21
C ASP A 54 -10.86 -22.08 7.76
N VAL A 55 -11.25 -22.96 6.83
CA VAL A 55 -10.92 -22.80 5.42
C VAL A 55 -11.62 -21.56 4.84
N VAL A 56 -12.88 -21.35 5.19
CA VAL A 56 -13.65 -20.19 4.72
C VAL A 56 -13.06 -18.88 5.26
N THR A 57 -12.75 -18.83 6.56
CA THR A 57 -12.16 -17.63 7.17
C THR A 57 -10.78 -17.32 6.60
N GLY A 58 -9.92 -18.33 6.41
CA GLY A 58 -8.63 -18.16 5.75
C GLY A 58 -8.76 -17.58 4.34
N ARG A 59 -9.63 -18.20 3.51
CA ARG A 59 -9.88 -17.72 2.14
C ARG A 59 -10.46 -16.32 2.09
N MET A 60 -11.31 -15.95 3.05
CA MET A 60 -11.91 -14.62 3.11
C MET A 60 -10.84 -13.56 3.39
N VAL A 61 -9.94 -13.82 4.35
CA VAL A 61 -8.81 -12.94 4.66
C VAL A 61 -7.85 -12.86 3.47
N ASP A 62 -7.48 -13.99 2.87
CA ASP A 62 -6.57 -14.02 1.71
C ASP A 62 -7.15 -13.23 0.53
N ASN A 63 -8.43 -13.39 0.23
CA ASN A 63 -9.09 -12.63 -0.84
C ASN A 63 -9.13 -11.13 -0.56
N MET A 64 -9.37 -10.71 0.69
CA MET A 64 -9.33 -9.30 1.08
C MET A 64 -7.92 -8.72 0.91
N VAL A 65 -6.89 -9.46 1.34
CA VAL A 65 -5.49 -9.05 1.20
C VAL A 65 -5.12 -8.91 -0.26
N LEU A 66 -5.43 -9.91 -1.09
CA LEU A 66 -5.15 -9.89 -2.52
C LEU A 66 -5.89 -8.75 -3.23
N HIS A 67 -7.15 -8.53 -2.91
CA HIS A 67 -7.94 -7.45 -3.49
C HIS A 67 -7.35 -6.08 -3.14
N LEU A 68 -7.06 -5.83 -1.85
CA LEU A 68 -6.46 -4.58 -1.41
C LEU A 68 -5.08 -4.35 -2.03
N LEU A 69 -4.23 -5.37 -2.06
CA LEU A 69 -2.90 -5.29 -2.68
C LEU A 69 -3.01 -4.94 -4.16
N PHE A 70 -3.88 -5.64 -4.89
CA PHE A 70 -4.13 -5.37 -6.30
C PHE A 70 -4.67 -3.95 -6.53
N SER A 71 -5.64 -3.51 -5.72
CA SER A 71 -6.21 -2.17 -5.79
C SER A 71 -5.13 -1.09 -5.58
N ILE A 72 -4.28 -1.24 -4.57
CA ILE A 72 -3.19 -0.29 -4.29
C ILE A 72 -2.18 -0.27 -5.44
N GLN A 73 -1.75 -1.44 -5.91
CA GLN A 73 -0.82 -1.53 -7.03
C GLN A 73 -1.39 -0.92 -8.30
N LYS A 74 -2.68 -1.14 -8.59
CA LYS A 74 -3.36 -0.54 -9.74
C LYS A 74 -3.47 0.97 -9.60
N LEU A 75 -3.85 1.45 -8.41
CA LEU A 75 -3.97 2.87 -8.11
C LEU A 75 -2.62 3.59 -8.34
N VAL A 76 -1.55 3.09 -7.74
CA VAL A 76 -0.22 3.72 -7.82
C VAL A 76 0.38 3.59 -9.21
N ASN A 77 0.33 2.40 -9.82
CA ASN A 77 1.06 2.17 -11.08
C ASN A 77 0.30 2.61 -12.32
N LYS A 78 -1.04 2.68 -12.28
CA LYS A 78 -1.83 3.01 -13.48
C LYS A 78 -2.60 4.30 -13.32
N GLU A 79 -3.34 4.44 -12.23
CA GLU A 79 -4.27 5.56 -12.07
C GLU A 79 -3.53 6.85 -11.71
N MET A 80 -2.59 6.80 -10.77
CA MET A 80 -1.75 7.94 -10.39
C MET A 80 -0.84 8.39 -11.53
N GLN A 81 -0.26 7.46 -12.31
CA GLN A 81 0.53 7.82 -13.49
C GLN A 81 -0.30 8.60 -14.51
N LYS A 82 -1.53 8.16 -14.77
CA LYS A 82 -2.44 8.84 -15.69
C LYS A 82 -2.77 10.24 -15.20
N GLU A 83 -3.03 10.40 -13.91
CA GLU A 83 -3.35 11.70 -13.31
C GLU A 83 -2.16 12.67 -13.37
N ILE A 84 -0.94 12.18 -13.07
CA ILE A 84 0.28 12.98 -13.19
C ILE A 84 0.48 13.46 -14.62
N ILE A 85 0.32 12.58 -15.62
CA ILE A 85 0.46 12.96 -17.04
C ILE A 85 -0.60 13.99 -17.42
N SER A 86 -1.84 13.81 -16.94
CA SER A 86 -2.94 14.76 -17.17
C SER A 86 -2.61 16.14 -16.59
N GLU A 87 -2.11 16.23 -15.37
CA GLU A 87 -1.75 17.50 -14.73
C GLU A 87 -0.52 18.16 -15.42
N VAL A 88 0.48 17.36 -15.78
CA VAL A 88 1.67 17.85 -16.50
C VAL A 88 1.31 18.39 -17.89
N MET A 89 0.39 17.73 -18.60
CA MET A 89 -0.08 18.23 -19.89
C MET A 89 -0.99 19.45 -19.69
N GLY A 90 -1.85 19.43 -18.67
CA GLY A 90 -2.80 20.50 -18.37
C GLY A 90 -3.90 20.63 -19.42
N PRO A 91 -4.97 21.41 -19.15
CA PRO A 91 -6.14 21.51 -20.03
C PRO A 91 -5.83 22.09 -21.42
N GLN A 92 -4.75 22.86 -21.54
CA GLN A 92 -4.34 23.54 -22.77
C GLN A 92 -2.92 23.15 -23.23
N GLY A 93 -2.33 22.08 -22.70
CA GLY A 93 -0.94 21.71 -23.01
C GLY A 93 0.12 22.54 -22.27
N ASN A 94 -0.30 23.47 -21.39
CA ASN A 94 0.57 24.42 -20.70
C ASN A 94 0.91 24.05 -19.24
N GLY A 95 0.53 22.84 -18.79
CA GLY A 95 0.76 22.41 -17.40
C GLY A 95 2.25 22.43 -17.02
N LEU A 96 3.10 21.87 -17.88
CA LEU A 96 4.54 21.82 -17.69
C LEU A 96 5.18 23.22 -17.68
N GLU A 97 4.74 24.11 -18.56
CA GLU A 97 5.26 25.48 -18.62
C GLU A 97 4.97 26.25 -17.33
N ARG A 98 3.76 26.09 -16.76
CA ARG A 98 3.39 26.64 -15.46
C ARG A 98 4.19 26.04 -14.31
N MET A 99 4.52 24.74 -14.35
CA MET A 99 5.34 24.09 -13.32
C MET A 99 6.82 24.49 -13.40
N LEU A 100 7.30 24.82 -14.59
CA LEU A 100 8.65 25.33 -14.82
C LEU A 100 8.72 26.86 -14.77
N GLU A 101 7.60 27.53 -14.49
CA GLU A 101 7.58 28.96 -14.26
C GLU A 101 8.40 29.26 -13.02
N GLU A 102 9.43 30.07 -13.22
CA GLU A 102 10.36 30.30 -12.15
C GLU A 102 9.82 31.25 -11.08
N LEU A 103 10.27 31.02 -9.85
CA LEU A 103 9.97 31.90 -8.74
C LEU A 103 10.46 33.34 -9.04
N PRO A 104 9.63 34.38 -8.80
CA PRO A 104 9.98 35.77 -9.12
C PRO A 104 11.33 36.21 -8.53
N ALA A 105 11.63 35.78 -7.31
CA ALA A 105 12.90 36.08 -6.63
C ALA A 105 14.13 35.48 -7.33
N VAL A 106 13.99 34.31 -7.95
CA VAL A 106 15.07 33.67 -8.73
C VAL A 106 15.20 34.35 -10.10
N SER A 107 14.07 34.66 -10.74
CA SER A 107 14.03 35.37 -12.02
C SER A 107 14.68 36.75 -11.93
N GLU A 108 14.39 37.52 -10.89
CA GLU A 108 15.00 38.84 -10.66
C GLU A 108 16.51 38.73 -10.43
N LYS A 109 16.97 37.77 -9.62
CA LYS A 109 18.39 37.52 -9.38
C LYS A 109 19.11 37.13 -10.67
N ARG A 110 18.55 36.25 -11.49
CA ARG A 110 19.13 35.89 -12.79
C ARG A 110 19.22 37.10 -13.71
N LYS A 111 18.16 37.93 -13.79
CA LYS A 111 18.18 39.16 -14.61
C LYS A 111 19.31 40.10 -14.18
N LYS A 112 19.43 40.40 -12.88
CA LYS A 112 20.49 41.26 -12.33
C LYS A 112 21.89 40.71 -12.59
N LEU A 113 22.07 39.40 -12.39
CA LEU A 113 23.35 38.73 -12.64
C LEU A 113 23.71 38.75 -14.13
N HIS A 114 22.75 38.48 -15.01
CA HIS A 114 22.94 38.53 -16.46
C HIS A 114 23.36 39.94 -16.92
N SER A 115 22.67 40.98 -16.45
CA SER A 115 23.06 42.38 -16.73
C SER A 115 24.47 42.69 -16.26
N SER A 116 24.84 42.23 -15.06
CA SER A 116 26.20 42.44 -14.52
C SER A 116 27.26 41.74 -15.35
N ILE A 117 27.01 40.50 -15.79
CA ILE A 117 27.91 39.75 -16.66
C ILE A 117 28.09 40.45 -18.01
N THR A 118 27.02 40.97 -18.61
CA THR A 118 27.09 41.71 -19.88
C THR A 118 27.96 42.96 -19.74
N LEU A 119 27.78 43.74 -18.67
CA LEU A 119 28.60 44.93 -18.40
C LEU A 119 30.07 44.58 -18.20
N LEU A 120 30.37 43.51 -17.45
CA LEU A 120 31.75 43.07 -17.24
C LEU A 120 32.43 42.62 -18.54
N LYS A 121 31.69 41.99 -19.46
CA LYS A 121 32.22 41.65 -20.80
C LYS A 121 32.57 42.90 -21.60
N GLN A 122 31.67 43.90 -21.63
CA GLN A 122 31.93 45.17 -22.31
C GLN A 122 33.14 45.90 -21.71
N SER A 123 33.24 45.92 -20.38
CA SER A 123 34.38 46.54 -19.70
C SER A 123 35.69 45.83 -20.02
N LYS A 124 35.69 44.49 -20.09
CA LYS A 124 36.86 43.71 -20.52
C LYS A 124 37.32 44.12 -21.92
N ASP A 125 36.40 44.22 -22.88
CA ASP A 125 36.74 44.55 -24.27
C ASP A 125 37.31 45.96 -24.40
N ILE A 126 36.79 46.93 -23.63
CA ILE A 126 37.33 48.30 -23.58
C ILE A 126 38.74 48.31 -22.99
N VAL A 127 38.98 47.58 -21.89
CA VAL A 127 40.30 47.51 -21.26
C VAL A 127 41.31 46.82 -22.17
N ALA A 128 40.93 45.76 -22.89
CA ALA A 128 41.76 45.14 -23.90
C ALA A 128 42.15 46.15 -25.00
N GLY A 129 41.20 46.91 -25.54
CA GLY A 129 41.48 47.94 -26.54
C GLY A 129 42.38 49.08 -26.04
N ILE A 130 42.35 49.41 -24.74
CA ILE A 130 43.29 50.37 -24.13
C ILE A 130 44.69 49.75 -24.04
N MET A 131 44.79 48.49 -23.60
CA MET A 131 46.07 47.78 -23.49
C MET A 131 46.76 47.58 -24.84
N ASP A 132 45.99 47.30 -25.90
CA ASP A 132 46.50 47.20 -27.26
C ASP A 132 47.10 48.54 -27.74
N LYS A 133 46.42 49.66 -27.49
CA LYS A 133 46.94 51.00 -27.83
C LYS A 133 48.22 51.33 -27.09
N ILE A 134 48.26 51.06 -25.77
CA ILE A 134 49.46 51.30 -24.95
C ILE A 134 50.64 50.45 -25.45
N SER A 135 50.39 49.20 -25.86
CA SER A 135 51.45 48.33 -26.39
C SER A 135 52.01 48.83 -27.73
N VAL A 136 51.17 49.40 -28.60
CA VAL A 136 51.60 50.01 -29.87
C VAL A 136 52.36 51.32 -29.64
N ASP A 137 51.99 52.11 -28.64
CA ASP A 137 52.67 53.36 -28.30
C ASP A 137 54.05 53.15 -27.62
N LEU A 138 54.38 51.91 -27.24
CA LEU A 138 55.64 51.52 -26.58
C LEU A 138 56.67 50.86 -27.53
N GLU A 139 56.30 50.59 -28.79
CA GLU A 139 57.23 50.16 -29.87
C GLU A 139 57.74 51.35 -30.70
#